data_AF-A0A2U3LY67-F1
#
_entry.id   AF-A0A2U3LY67-F1
#
_cell.length_a   1.000
_cell.length_b   1.000
_cell.length_c   1.000
_cell.angle_alpha   90.00
_cell.angle_beta   90.00
_cell.angle_gamma   90.00
#
_symmetry.space_group_name_H-M   'P 1'
#
loop_
_entity.id
_entity.type
_entity.pdbx_description
1 polymer ?
#
loop_
_entity_poly.entity_id
_entity_poly.type
_entity_poly.pdbx_seq_one_letter_code
_entity_poly.pdbx_strand_id
1 'polypeptide(L)'
;MSFWNNAEFAFQRQLADAINEEIWSRSAKIHETEGFRPVDLAAIGSFGAQQAMLGKNLFGPAADGLVLPWVPDVLGVEWDHSRAVHIVGSAYAGFIKGVSNRNFVFCDYLRAGKGHWHDFADMFLGQVIQGDCAYYEPLCPILEFFGSHRRFSLFDLCRASLVERGEVTPRGIRHDVPIPKNGADCLHRYAMHAESRKWTLNRLTQSSARIVIALGSCVEHGLLRLFDSLRLPDGEPYYKVWDIIDHRVWRPKKQKKPSAWVNTYAQNGKTIGSRLKSSTSWCVGTAFGESRWYIVPVFHPQGREDPGYRQTLTYLEDVMRRISAEDGK
;
A
#
# COMPACT_ATOMS: atom_id res chain seq x y z
N MET A 1 -19.83 0.53 -16.28
CA MET A 1 -18.83 1.59 -16.03
C MET A 1 -18.18 1.26 -14.70
N SER A 2 -16.84 1.30 -14.61
CA SER A 2 -16.14 0.96 -13.36
C SER A 2 -16.19 2.10 -12.34
N PHE A 3 -15.99 1.77 -11.05
CA PHE A 3 -15.89 2.73 -9.94
C PHE A 3 -14.93 3.88 -10.27
N TRP A 4 -13.77 3.57 -10.86
CA TRP A 4 -12.70 4.52 -11.18
C TRP A 4 -13.09 5.61 -12.18
N ASN A 5 -14.12 5.39 -12.99
CA ASN A 5 -14.62 6.40 -13.92
C ASN A 5 -15.56 7.42 -13.27
N ASN A 6 -16.12 7.06 -12.10
CA ASN A 6 -17.07 7.90 -11.36
C ASN A 6 -16.49 8.44 -10.05
N ALA A 7 -15.29 7.98 -9.67
CA ALA A 7 -14.55 8.45 -8.51
C ALA A 7 -14.21 9.93 -8.63
N GLU A 8 -14.51 10.70 -7.58
CA GLU A 8 -14.06 12.09 -7.48
C GLU A 8 -12.73 12.12 -6.73
N PHE A 9 -11.64 12.31 -7.48
CA PHE A 9 -10.31 12.28 -6.90
C PHE A 9 -9.89 13.64 -6.35
N ALA A 10 -9.21 13.62 -5.21
CA ALA A 10 -8.67 14.82 -4.58
C ALA A 10 -7.74 15.59 -5.53
N PHE A 11 -6.95 14.86 -6.32
CA PHE A 11 -5.98 15.49 -7.21
C PHE A 11 -6.62 16.23 -8.39
N GLN A 12 -7.77 15.77 -8.89
CA GLN A 12 -8.50 16.45 -9.98
C GLN A 12 -9.12 17.77 -9.51
N ARG A 13 -9.34 17.90 -8.20
CA ARG A 13 -9.78 19.13 -7.54
C ARG A 13 -8.62 19.99 -7.04
N GLN A 14 -7.37 19.56 -7.29
CA GLN A 14 -6.15 20.20 -6.79
C GLN A 14 -6.16 20.45 -5.27
N LEU A 15 -6.74 19.51 -4.51
CA LEU A 15 -6.75 19.62 -3.05
C LEU A 15 -5.34 19.47 -2.51
N ALA A 16 -4.95 20.39 -1.61
CA ALA A 16 -3.68 20.29 -0.92
C ALA A 16 -3.63 19.01 -0.07
N ASP A 17 -2.56 18.24 -0.21
CA ASP A 17 -2.31 17.05 0.58
C ASP A 17 -0.83 16.99 0.96
N ALA A 18 -0.53 17.33 2.21
CA ALA A 18 0.84 17.44 2.70
C ALA A 18 1.59 16.10 2.67
N ILE A 19 0.88 14.98 2.78
CA ILE A 19 1.49 13.64 2.77
C ILE A 19 1.94 13.29 1.35
N ASN A 20 1.09 13.49 0.34
CA ASN A 20 1.45 13.27 -1.06
C ASN A 20 2.53 14.24 -1.53
N GLU A 21 2.51 15.49 -1.04
CA GLU A 21 3.59 16.45 -1.28
C GLU A 21 4.92 15.96 -0.68
N GLU A 22 4.93 15.46 0.55
CA GLU A 22 6.12 14.87 1.17
C GLU A 22 6.60 13.61 0.42
N ILE A 23 5.69 12.70 0.05
CA ILE A 23 6.02 11.49 -0.72
C ILE A 23 6.71 11.91 -2.02
N TRP A 24 6.10 12.82 -2.78
CA TRP A 24 6.62 13.26 -4.07
C TRP A 24 7.97 13.95 -3.97
N SER A 25 8.12 14.88 -3.02
CA SER A 25 9.34 15.70 -2.89
C SER A 25 10.50 15.00 -2.16
N ARG A 26 10.22 14.02 -1.30
CA ARG A 26 11.25 13.42 -0.42
C ARG A 26 11.57 11.95 -0.70
N SER A 27 10.69 11.21 -1.36
CA SER A 27 10.91 9.77 -1.59
C SER A 27 12.20 9.44 -2.34
N ALA A 28 12.62 10.29 -3.28
CA ALA A 28 13.88 10.11 -3.99
C ALA A 28 15.09 10.09 -3.04
N LYS A 29 15.06 10.84 -1.92
CA LYS A 29 16.15 10.88 -0.93
C LYS A 29 16.36 9.55 -0.19
N ILE A 30 15.36 8.68 -0.16
CA ILE A 30 15.51 7.33 0.42
C ILE A 30 16.59 6.55 -0.34
N HIS A 31 16.77 6.84 -1.63
CA HIS A 31 17.77 6.21 -2.50
C HIS A 31 19.18 6.80 -2.35
N GLU A 32 19.41 7.71 -1.40
CA GLU A 32 20.76 8.11 -1.00
C GLU A 32 21.38 7.12 0.01
N THR A 33 20.54 6.29 0.66
CA THR A 33 20.96 5.32 1.66
C THR A 33 21.47 4.02 1.03
N GLU A 34 22.56 3.46 1.58
CA GLU A 34 23.15 2.21 1.12
C GLU A 34 22.14 1.06 1.02
N GLY A 35 22.23 0.30 -0.08
CA GLY A 35 21.32 -0.78 -0.40
C GLY A 35 20.01 -0.31 -1.06
N PHE A 36 19.80 1.00 -1.22
CA PHE A 36 18.73 1.59 -2.03
C PHE A 36 19.26 2.42 -3.20
N ARG A 37 20.57 2.72 -3.25
CA ARG A 37 21.15 3.58 -4.29
C ARG A 37 21.05 2.94 -5.66
N PRO A 38 20.90 3.71 -6.75
CA PRO A 38 20.88 3.17 -8.12
C PRO A 38 22.05 2.22 -8.42
N VAL A 39 23.25 2.54 -7.93
CA VAL A 39 24.45 1.70 -8.10
C VAL A 39 24.31 0.33 -7.41
N ASP A 40 23.69 0.29 -6.23
CA ASP A 40 23.45 -0.95 -5.47
C ASP A 40 22.36 -1.81 -6.13
N LEU A 41 21.53 -1.20 -6.99
CA LEU A 41 20.39 -1.82 -7.68
C LEU A 41 20.65 -2.08 -9.17
N ALA A 42 21.88 -1.88 -9.65
CA ALA A 42 22.22 -1.96 -11.07
C ALA A 42 22.36 -3.39 -11.59
N ALA A 43 22.69 -4.35 -10.72
CA ALA A 43 22.94 -5.73 -11.10
C ALA A 43 21.63 -6.50 -11.38
N ILE A 44 21.67 -7.39 -12.38
CA ILE A 44 20.56 -8.32 -12.68
C ILE A 44 20.24 -9.16 -11.43
N GLY A 45 18.96 -9.41 -11.17
CA GLY A 45 18.48 -10.11 -9.97
C GLY A 45 18.44 -9.26 -8.70
N SER A 46 18.83 -7.98 -8.76
CA SER A 46 18.72 -7.07 -7.62
C SER A 46 17.26 -6.74 -7.32
N PHE A 47 16.90 -6.67 -6.03
CA PHE A 47 15.55 -6.27 -5.59
C PHE A 47 15.54 -4.82 -5.11
N GLY A 48 14.55 -4.03 -5.55
CA GLY A 48 14.43 -2.64 -5.14
C GLY A 48 13.34 -1.87 -5.88
N ALA A 49 13.32 -0.55 -5.69
CA ALA A 49 12.35 0.29 -6.38
C ALA A 49 12.71 0.44 -7.86
N GLN A 50 11.75 0.17 -8.74
CA GLN A 50 11.87 0.37 -10.18
C GLN A 50 12.26 1.81 -10.52
N GLN A 51 11.76 2.78 -9.74
CA GLN A 51 12.07 4.22 -9.86
C GLN A 51 13.55 4.57 -9.69
N ALA A 52 14.36 3.72 -9.04
CA ALA A 52 15.80 3.90 -8.85
C ALA A 52 16.63 2.91 -9.67
N MET A 53 15.98 2.02 -10.43
CA MET A 53 16.62 1.05 -11.31
C MET A 53 16.71 1.54 -12.75
N LEU A 54 16.69 2.86 -12.96
CA LEU A 54 16.75 3.45 -14.29
C LEU A 54 18.17 3.33 -14.84
N GLY A 55 18.30 3.04 -16.13
CA GLY A 55 19.60 2.80 -16.76
C GLY A 55 19.70 3.50 -18.09
N LYS A 56 20.85 4.13 -18.36
CA LYS A 56 21.11 4.88 -19.59
C LYS A 56 20.93 4.07 -20.87
N ASN A 57 21.21 2.76 -20.80
CA ASN A 57 21.09 1.85 -21.94
C ASN A 57 19.64 1.64 -22.38
N LEU A 58 18.66 1.88 -21.50
CA LEU A 58 17.24 1.67 -21.76
C LEU A 58 16.50 2.98 -21.99
N PHE A 59 16.84 4.01 -21.23
CA PHE A 59 16.08 5.26 -21.18
C PHE A 59 16.90 6.48 -21.64
N GLY A 60 18.10 6.26 -22.17
CA GLY A 60 19.02 7.31 -22.62
C GLY A 60 19.78 8.00 -21.47
N PRO A 61 20.71 8.92 -21.80
CA PRO A 61 21.62 9.54 -20.83
C PRO A 61 20.93 10.25 -19.66
N ALA A 62 19.73 10.80 -19.89
CA ALA A 62 18.95 11.51 -18.86
C ALA A 62 18.49 10.60 -17.70
N ALA A 63 18.54 9.28 -17.88
CA ALA A 63 18.16 8.31 -16.87
C ALA A 63 19.34 7.75 -16.06
N ASP A 64 20.59 8.12 -16.40
CA ASP A 64 21.77 7.61 -15.69
C ASP A 64 21.81 8.15 -14.26
N GLY A 65 21.72 7.25 -13.27
CA GLY A 65 21.67 7.63 -11.85
C GLY A 65 20.40 8.39 -11.42
N LEU A 66 19.43 8.57 -12.32
CA LEU A 66 18.17 9.24 -12.01
C LEU A 66 17.33 8.39 -11.04
N VAL A 67 16.75 9.04 -10.05
CA VAL A 67 15.74 8.47 -9.16
C VAL A 67 14.45 9.25 -9.34
N LEU A 68 13.37 8.54 -9.70
CA LEU A 68 12.05 9.14 -9.80
C LEU A 68 11.32 9.14 -8.45
N PRO A 69 10.46 10.14 -8.19
CA PRO A 69 9.59 10.15 -7.01
C PRO A 69 8.72 8.89 -6.92
N TRP A 70 8.37 8.46 -5.72
CA TRP A 70 7.42 7.36 -5.51
C TRP A 70 5.98 7.80 -5.84
N VAL A 71 5.11 6.81 -6.00
CA VAL A 71 3.70 7.02 -6.37
C VAL A 71 2.95 7.67 -5.19
N PRO A 72 2.25 8.80 -5.37
CA PRO A 72 1.41 9.39 -4.34
C PRO A 72 0.19 8.51 -4.05
N ASP A 73 -0.40 8.66 -2.87
CA ASP A 73 -1.62 7.95 -2.49
C ASP A 73 -2.79 8.39 -3.38
N VAL A 74 -3.67 7.45 -3.73
CA VAL A 74 -4.87 7.73 -4.54
C VAL A 74 -6.03 8.01 -3.60
N LEU A 75 -6.51 9.25 -3.60
CA LEU A 75 -7.48 9.75 -2.63
C LEU A 75 -8.76 10.20 -3.32
N GLY A 76 -9.90 9.85 -2.72
CA GLY A 76 -11.15 10.54 -2.98
C GLY A 76 -11.18 11.93 -2.31
N VAL A 77 -12.03 12.83 -2.78
CA VAL A 77 -12.14 14.21 -2.24
C VAL A 77 -12.58 14.30 -0.77
N GLU A 78 -13.13 13.22 -0.21
CA GLU A 78 -13.59 13.11 1.19
C GLU A 78 -12.90 11.92 1.90
N TRP A 79 -11.63 11.66 1.60
CA TRP A 79 -10.85 10.53 2.15
C TRP A 79 -10.68 10.56 3.68
N ASP A 80 -10.83 11.73 4.29
CA ASP A 80 -10.69 11.98 5.72
C ASP A 80 -12.02 11.80 6.50
N HIS A 81 -13.13 11.58 5.80
CA HIS A 81 -14.45 11.42 6.38
C HIS A 81 -14.55 10.16 7.27
N SER A 82 -15.39 10.19 8.32
CA SER A 82 -15.55 9.07 9.27
C SER A 82 -16.02 7.76 8.63
N ARG A 83 -16.81 7.88 7.57
CA ARG A 83 -17.30 6.78 6.72
C ARG A 83 -16.38 6.43 5.54
N ALA A 84 -15.20 7.05 5.43
CA ALA A 84 -14.25 6.66 4.40
C ALA A 84 -13.63 5.28 4.71
N VAL A 85 -13.10 4.66 3.67
CA VAL A 85 -12.35 3.40 3.77
C VAL A 85 -10.89 3.62 3.36
N HIS A 86 -9.97 3.11 4.17
CA HIS A 86 -8.58 2.98 3.78
C HIS A 86 -8.34 1.60 3.18
N ILE A 87 -7.84 1.52 1.95
CA ILE A 87 -7.38 0.28 1.34
C ILE A 87 -5.85 0.33 1.28
N VAL A 88 -5.21 -0.66 1.89
CA VAL A 88 -3.76 -0.73 2.00
C VAL A 88 -3.25 -1.93 1.24
N GLY A 89 -2.38 -1.71 0.26
CA GLY A 89 -1.60 -2.76 -0.41
C GLY A 89 -0.17 -2.86 0.13
N SER A 90 0.62 -3.75 -0.47
CA SER A 90 2.00 -4.01 -0.04
C SER A 90 2.97 -3.04 -0.71
N ALA A 91 3.01 -3.09 -2.04
CA ALA A 91 3.78 -2.23 -2.93
C ALA A 91 3.25 -2.36 -4.36
N TYR A 92 3.46 -1.33 -5.17
CA TYR A 92 3.15 -1.38 -6.60
C TYR A 92 4.00 -2.43 -7.32
N ALA A 93 3.38 -3.18 -8.23
CA ALA A 93 4.12 -3.90 -9.27
C ALA A 93 4.81 -2.91 -10.23
N GLY A 94 5.84 -3.37 -10.94
CA GLY A 94 6.51 -2.58 -11.97
C GLY A 94 5.52 -2.01 -12.98
N PHE A 95 5.50 -0.69 -13.18
CA PHE A 95 4.53 -0.03 -14.06
C PHE A 95 5.16 0.81 -15.21
N ILE A 96 6.47 1.04 -15.18
CA ILE A 96 7.17 1.84 -16.20
C ILE A 96 7.32 1.03 -17.50
N LYS A 97 6.82 1.58 -18.60
CA LYS A 97 6.90 0.99 -19.94
C LYS A 97 8.35 0.81 -20.38
N GLY A 98 8.63 -0.35 -21.00
CA GLY A 98 9.98 -0.72 -21.48
C GLY A 98 10.80 -1.52 -20.47
N VAL A 99 10.38 -1.52 -19.20
CA VAL A 99 10.94 -2.36 -18.14
C VAL A 99 9.90 -3.26 -17.46
N SER A 100 8.60 -2.96 -17.62
CA SER A 100 7.49 -3.85 -17.24
C SER A 100 6.45 -3.97 -18.35
N ASN A 101 5.53 -4.92 -18.19
CA ASN A 101 4.41 -5.17 -19.11
C ASN A 101 3.26 -4.14 -19.01
N ARG A 102 3.46 -3.04 -18.28
CA ARG A 102 2.47 -1.98 -18.08
C ARG A 102 2.81 -0.76 -18.95
N ASN A 103 1.91 0.20 -18.95
CA ASN A 103 1.86 1.22 -20.00
C ASN A 103 2.37 2.60 -19.59
N PHE A 104 2.82 2.81 -18.35
CA PHE A 104 3.21 4.16 -17.92
C PHE A 104 4.46 4.64 -18.66
N VAL A 105 4.33 5.65 -19.51
CA VAL A 105 5.42 6.12 -20.38
C VAL A 105 6.49 6.84 -19.54
N PHE A 106 7.75 6.41 -19.66
CA PHE A 106 8.87 6.99 -18.89
C PHE A 106 9.00 8.51 -19.07
N CYS A 107 8.87 9.02 -20.30
CA CYS A 107 8.96 10.46 -20.57
C CYS A 107 7.86 11.27 -19.88
N ASP A 108 6.66 10.71 -19.77
CA ASP A 108 5.55 11.33 -19.03
C ASP A 108 5.87 11.39 -17.54
N TYR A 109 6.47 10.32 -17.01
CA TYR A 109 6.87 10.26 -15.61
C TYR A 109 7.96 11.29 -15.30
N LEU A 110 8.96 11.38 -16.17
CA LEU A 110 10.05 12.36 -16.05
C LEU A 110 9.52 13.79 -16.09
N ARG A 111 8.54 14.07 -16.97
CA ARG A 111 7.91 15.38 -17.08
C ARG A 111 7.13 15.72 -15.81
N ALA A 112 6.28 14.82 -15.32
CA ALA A 112 5.57 15.05 -14.07
C ALA A 112 6.50 15.11 -12.85
N GLY A 113 7.58 14.32 -12.84
CA GLY A 113 8.60 14.34 -11.79
C GLY A 113 9.27 15.69 -11.59
N LYS A 114 9.22 16.58 -12.58
CA LYS A 114 9.67 17.98 -12.50
C LYS A 114 8.56 18.96 -12.10
N GLY A 115 7.32 18.51 -12.09
CA GLY A 115 6.11 19.27 -11.77
C GLY A 115 5.45 18.80 -10.48
N HIS A 116 4.14 18.97 -10.40
CA HIS A 116 3.37 18.65 -9.20
C HIS A 116 2.93 17.18 -9.20
N TRP A 117 2.83 16.57 -8.02
CA TRP A 117 2.28 15.22 -7.87
C TRP A 117 0.86 15.05 -8.45
N HIS A 118 0.08 16.14 -8.54
CA HIS A 118 -1.23 16.19 -9.17
C HIS A 118 -1.19 15.73 -10.64
N ASP A 119 -0.22 16.25 -11.40
CA ASP A 119 -0.07 15.94 -12.82
C ASP A 119 0.29 14.46 -13.01
N PHE A 120 1.14 13.93 -12.13
CA PHE A 120 1.46 12.51 -12.12
C PHE A 120 0.23 11.66 -11.79
N ALA A 121 -0.52 12.02 -10.75
CA ALA A 121 -1.67 11.24 -10.28
C ALA A 121 -2.76 11.14 -11.35
N ASP A 122 -3.02 12.20 -12.11
CA ASP A 122 -3.99 12.19 -13.21
C ASP A 122 -3.53 11.29 -14.36
N MET A 123 -2.25 11.36 -14.75
CA MET A 123 -1.70 10.44 -15.74
C MET A 123 -1.69 8.98 -15.24
N PHE A 124 -1.42 8.76 -13.96
CA PHE A 124 -1.40 7.42 -13.37
C PHE A 124 -2.79 6.81 -13.30
N LEU A 125 -3.82 7.61 -13.03
CA LEU A 125 -5.20 7.19 -13.11
C LEU A 125 -5.52 6.64 -14.52
N GLY A 126 -5.22 7.42 -15.57
CA GLY A 126 -5.56 7.04 -16.94
C GLY A 126 -4.70 5.92 -17.52
N GLN A 127 -3.41 5.84 -17.17
CA GLN A 127 -2.46 4.89 -17.77
C GLN A 127 -2.31 3.57 -16.99
N VAL A 128 -2.63 3.56 -15.68
CA VAL A 128 -2.35 2.42 -14.79
C VAL A 128 -3.56 1.94 -14.01
N ILE A 129 -4.45 2.83 -13.57
CA ILE A 129 -5.61 2.44 -12.73
C ILE A 129 -6.82 2.06 -13.58
N GLN A 130 -7.26 2.94 -14.47
CA GLN A 130 -8.45 2.73 -15.28
C GLN A 130 -8.26 1.57 -16.25
N GLY A 131 -9.16 0.59 -16.19
CA GLY A 131 -9.11 -0.61 -17.04
C GLY A 131 -8.08 -1.66 -16.61
N ASP A 132 -7.44 -1.51 -15.44
CA ASP A 132 -6.57 -2.56 -14.91
C ASP A 132 -7.36 -3.72 -14.31
N CYS A 133 -7.60 -4.73 -15.14
CA CYS A 133 -8.32 -5.94 -14.78
C CYS A 133 -7.59 -6.85 -13.77
N ALA A 134 -6.33 -6.57 -13.43
CA ALA A 134 -5.52 -7.44 -12.59
C ALA A 134 -5.47 -7.01 -11.11
N TYR A 135 -5.63 -5.72 -10.82
CA TYR A 135 -5.52 -5.19 -9.47
C TYR A 135 -6.63 -4.18 -9.15
N TYR A 136 -6.77 -3.09 -9.90
CA TYR A 136 -7.69 -2.00 -9.54
C TYR A 136 -9.16 -2.31 -9.84
N GLU A 137 -9.49 -2.87 -11.00
CA GLU A 137 -10.87 -3.24 -11.32
C GLU A 137 -11.43 -4.32 -10.37
N PRO A 138 -10.67 -5.35 -9.98
CA PRO A 138 -11.11 -6.27 -8.94
C PRO A 138 -11.45 -5.63 -7.58
N LEU A 139 -10.91 -4.45 -7.25
CA LEU A 139 -11.23 -3.74 -5.99
C LEU A 139 -12.58 -3.01 -6.02
N CYS A 140 -13.17 -2.79 -7.20
CA CYS A 140 -14.42 -2.05 -7.36
C CYS A 140 -15.56 -2.56 -6.44
N PRO A 141 -15.82 -3.87 -6.28
CA PRO A 141 -16.88 -4.35 -5.40
C PRO A 141 -16.72 -3.92 -3.94
N ILE A 142 -15.48 -3.87 -3.42
CA ILE A 142 -15.19 -3.38 -2.07
C ILE A 142 -15.47 -1.88 -1.98
N LEU A 143 -15.02 -1.10 -2.97
CA LEU A 143 -15.21 0.35 -2.97
C LEU A 143 -16.68 0.74 -3.11
N GLU A 144 -17.42 0.03 -3.96
CA GLU A 144 -18.86 0.19 -4.18
C GLU A 144 -19.67 -0.18 -2.92
N PHE A 145 -19.22 -1.14 -2.12
CA PHE A 145 -19.86 -1.51 -0.86
C PHE A 145 -19.97 -0.32 0.12
N PHE A 146 -18.98 0.58 0.15
CA PHE A 146 -19.04 1.79 0.98
C PHE A 146 -19.95 2.88 0.41
N GLY A 147 -20.50 2.69 -0.79
CA GLY A 147 -21.53 3.54 -1.39
C GLY A 147 -21.06 4.96 -1.71
N SER A 148 -19.75 5.21 -1.75
CA SER A 148 -19.21 6.54 -2.02
C SER A 148 -18.00 6.50 -2.95
N HIS A 149 -18.13 7.23 -4.05
CA HIS A 149 -17.07 7.50 -5.01
C HIS A 149 -16.10 8.60 -4.55
N ARG A 150 -16.27 9.09 -3.32
CA ARG A 150 -15.53 10.26 -2.77
C ARG A 150 -14.75 9.91 -1.51
N ARG A 151 -15.17 8.87 -0.78
CA ARG A 151 -14.72 8.56 0.59
C ARG A 151 -13.82 7.33 0.63
N PHE A 152 -12.67 7.43 0.00
CA PHE A 152 -11.69 6.34 0.00
C PHE A 152 -10.28 6.90 -0.03
N SER A 153 -9.33 6.10 0.44
CA SER A 153 -7.92 6.26 0.11
C SER A 153 -7.33 4.90 -0.23
N LEU A 154 -6.53 4.83 -1.28
CA LEU A 154 -5.78 3.66 -1.68
C LEU A 154 -4.28 3.99 -1.65
N PHE A 155 -3.53 3.23 -0.86
CA PHE A 155 -2.09 3.41 -0.69
C PHE A 155 -1.40 2.10 -0.33
N ASP A 156 -0.07 2.08 -0.35
CA ASP A 156 0.72 0.89 -0.05
C ASP A 156 1.59 1.10 1.19
N LEU A 157 1.90 0.01 1.91
CA LEU A 157 2.94 0.02 2.96
C LEU A 157 4.29 0.55 2.43
N CYS A 158 4.58 0.29 1.16
CA CYS A 158 5.69 0.86 0.40
C CYS A 158 5.15 1.47 -0.91
N ARG A 159 5.21 2.80 -1.05
CA ARG A 159 4.79 3.49 -2.29
C ARG A 159 5.77 3.36 -3.46
N ALA A 160 6.95 2.80 -3.22
CA ALA A 160 7.88 2.45 -4.28
C ALA A 160 7.35 1.23 -5.06
N SER A 161 7.59 1.19 -6.36
CA SER A 161 7.28 0.01 -7.18
C SER A 161 8.37 -1.03 -7.01
N LEU A 162 8.11 -2.11 -6.28
CA LEU A 162 9.15 -3.07 -5.94
C LEU A 162 9.22 -4.22 -6.96
N VAL A 163 10.41 -4.39 -7.52
CA VAL A 163 10.67 -5.39 -8.56
C VAL A 163 11.99 -6.12 -8.31
N GLU A 164 12.12 -7.28 -8.95
CA GLU A 164 13.41 -7.89 -9.25
C GLU A 164 13.86 -7.40 -10.63
N ARG A 165 15.10 -6.89 -10.70
CA ARG A 165 15.66 -6.37 -11.95
C ARG A 165 15.90 -7.51 -12.94
N GLY A 166 15.23 -7.45 -14.08
CA GLY A 166 15.38 -8.44 -15.15
C GLY A 166 16.62 -8.24 -16.02
N GLU A 167 16.84 -9.20 -16.91
CA GLU A 167 17.80 -9.07 -18.00
C GLU A 167 17.30 -8.10 -19.08
N VAL A 168 18.24 -7.45 -19.77
CA VAL A 168 17.94 -6.64 -20.95
C VAL A 168 18.03 -7.53 -22.18
N THR A 169 16.91 -7.65 -22.89
CA THR A 169 16.84 -8.40 -24.15
C THR A 169 17.68 -7.72 -25.24
N PRO A 170 18.07 -8.44 -26.32
CA PRO A 170 18.74 -7.84 -27.47
C PRO A 170 17.97 -6.68 -28.13
N ARG A 171 16.66 -6.59 -27.88
CA ARG A 171 15.79 -5.50 -28.37
C ARG A 171 15.77 -4.28 -27.43
N GLY A 172 16.58 -4.26 -26.38
CA GLY A 172 16.64 -3.15 -25.43
C GLY A 172 15.43 -3.05 -24.50
N ILE A 173 14.75 -4.18 -24.25
CA ILE A 173 13.63 -4.27 -23.29
C ILE A 173 14.14 -4.99 -22.05
N ARG A 174 13.88 -4.46 -20.85
CA ARG A 174 14.12 -5.18 -19.59
C ARG A 174 12.83 -5.83 -19.10
N HIS A 175 12.92 -7.02 -18.52
CA HIS A 175 11.76 -7.72 -17.96
C HIS A 175 11.82 -7.74 -16.43
N ASP A 176 11.53 -6.60 -15.80
CA ASP A 176 11.40 -6.55 -14.35
C ASP A 176 10.16 -7.34 -13.92
N VAL A 177 10.31 -8.20 -12.91
CA VAL A 177 9.21 -8.99 -12.37
C VAL A 177 8.77 -8.43 -11.02
N PRO A 178 7.46 -8.47 -10.69
CA PRO A 178 6.99 -8.11 -9.36
C PRO A 178 7.73 -8.88 -8.28
N ILE A 179 7.98 -8.24 -7.14
CA ILE A 179 8.84 -8.80 -6.10
C ILE A 179 8.36 -10.19 -5.63
N PRO A 180 9.17 -11.25 -5.79
CA PRO A 180 8.83 -12.59 -5.34
C PRO A 180 9.01 -12.77 -3.82
N LYS A 181 8.63 -13.94 -3.29
CA LYS A 181 8.72 -14.26 -1.84
C LYS A 181 10.13 -14.14 -1.26
N ASN A 182 11.17 -14.42 -2.04
CA ASN A 182 12.58 -14.24 -1.66
C ASN A 182 13.01 -12.77 -1.62
N GLY A 183 12.21 -11.84 -2.17
CA GLY A 183 12.40 -10.40 -2.02
C GLY A 183 11.92 -9.83 -0.67
N ALA A 184 11.58 -10.69 0.31
CA ALA A 184 11.09 -10.26 1.63
C ALA A 184 12.01 -9.25 2.33
N ASP A 185 13.33 -9.38 2.21
CA ASP A 185 14.29 -8.43 2.76
C ASP A 185 14.15 -7.04 2.13
N CYS A 186 13.92 -6.97 0.82
CA CYS A 186 13.68 -5.70 0.12
C CYS A 186 12.36 -5.07 0.58
N LEU A 187 11.24 -5.80 0.52
CA LEU A 187 9.95 -5.25 0.96
C LEU A 187 10.00 -4.80 2.43
N HIS A 188 10.63 -5.58 3.30
CA HIS A 188 10.83 -5.19 4.70
C HIS A 188 11.59 -3.87 4.82
N ARG A 189 12.72 -3.73 4.15
CA ARG A 189 13.56 -2.53 4.22
C ARG A 189 12.83 -1.27 3.75
N TYR A 190 12.10 -1.35 2.63
CA TYR A 190 11.33 -0.21 2.12
C TYR A 190 10.10 0.10 2.99
N ALA A 191 9.27 -0.90 3.30
CA ALA A 191 8.04 -0.70 4.07
C ALA A 191 8.32 -0.23 5.52
N MET A 192 9.44 -0.67 6.11
CA MET A 192 9.84 -0.29 7.47
C MET A 192 10.78 0.92 7.52
N HIS A 193 11.13 1.51 6.37
CA HIS A 193 11.86 2.77 6.33
C HIS A 193 11.09 3.86 7.10
N ALA A 194 11.81 4.71 7.84
CA ALA A 194 11.21 5.68 8.75
C ALA A 194 10.18 6.59 8.07
N GLU A 195 10.52 7.12 6.88
CA GLU A 195 9.61 7.96 6.09
C GLU A 195 8.38 7.19 5.60
N SER A 196 8.53 5.95 5.10
CA SER A 196 7.40 5.14 4.62
C SER A 196 6.42 4.83 5.75
N ARG A 197 6.94 4.51 6.94
CA ARG A 197 6.14 4.32 8.15
C ARG A 197 5.43 5.60 8.58
N LYS A 198 6.14 6.74 8.54
CA LYS A 198 5.58 8.06 8.87
C LYS A 198 4.41 8.39 7.95
N TRP A 199 4.57 8.28 6.63
CA TRP A 199 3.50 8.57 5.67
C TRP A 199 2.29 7.66 5.85
N THR A 200 2.53 6.35 6.04
CA THR A 200 1.46 5.38 6.32
C THR A 200 0.68 5.76 7.58
N LEU A 201 1.38 6.06 8.66
CA LEU A 201 0.76 6.42 9.93
C LEU A 201 -0.01 7.74 9.81
N ASN A 202 0.60 8.77 9.22
CA ASN A 202 -0.02 10.06 9.03
C ASN A 202 -1.30 9.95 8.20
N ARG A 203 -1.32 9.12 7.15
CA ARG A 203 -2.52 8.90 6.34
C ARG A 203 -3.66 8.32 7.18
N LEU A 204 -3.35 7.37 8.06
CA LEU A 204 -4.33 6.74 8.94
C LEU A 204 -4.80 7.67 10.06
N THR A 205 -3.91 8.48 10.63
CA THR A 205 -4.22 9.35 11.78
C THR A 205 -4.87 10.67 11.41
N GLN A 206 -4.62 11.18 10.20
CA GLN A 206 -5.24 12.42 9.71
C GLN A 206 -6.67 12.22 9.17
N SER A 207 -7.09 10.98 8.96
CA SER A 207 -8.48 10.65 8.63
C SER A 207 -9.28 10.34 9.89
N SER A 208 -10.60 10.51 9.81
CA SER A 208 -11.57 10.01 10.80
C SER A 208 -12.08 8.59 10.48
N ALA A 209 -11.70 8.02 9.33
CA ALA A 209 -12.12 6.68 8.92
C ALA A 209 -11.76 5.62 9.98
N ARG A 210 -12.68 4.67 10.21
CA ARG A 210 -12.49 3.57 11.17
C ARG A 210 -12.12 2.24 10.51
N ILE A 211 -12.38 2.06 9.22
CA ILE A 211 -12.07 0.81 8.50
C ILE A 211 -10.75 0.93 7.74
N VAL A 212 -9.88 -0.05 7.94
CA VAL A 212 -8.65 -0.25 7.16
C VAL A 212 -8.66 -1.64 6.56
N ILE A 213 -8.77 -1.73 5.24
CA ILE A 213 -8.69 -2.99 4.50
C ILE A 213 -7.22 -3.28 4.20
N ALA A 214 -6.74 -4.44 4.63
CA ALA A 214 -5.38 -4.91 4.40
C ALA A 214 -5.37 -5.97 3.30
N LEU A 215 -4.78 -5.66 2.14
CA LEU A 215 -4.75 -6.55 0.98
C LEU A 215 -3.64 -7.60 1.13
N GLY A 216 -3.99 -8.77 1.63
CA GLY A 216 -3.07 -9.90 1.83
C GLY A 216 -2.39 -9.92 3.20
N SER A 217 -1.81 -11.08 3.53
CA SER A 217 -1.26 -11.36 4.86
C SER A 217 -0.01 -10.55 5.18
N CYS A 218 0.78 -10.20 4.16
CA CYS A 218 1.92 -9.32 4.33
C CYS A 218 1.46 -7.93 4.80
N VAL A 219 0.40 -7.37 4.20
CA VAL A 219 -0.09 -6.05 4.57
C VAL A 219 -0.71 -6.06 5.95
N GLU A 220 -1.53 -7.07 6.24
CA GLU A 220 -2.05 -7.33 7.58
C GLU A 220 -0.91 -7.28 8.60
N HIS A 221 0.10 -8.13 8.45
CA HIS A 221 1.20 -8.22 9.41
C HIS A 221 2.00 -6.91 9.48
N GLY A 222 2.28 -6.26 8.36
CA GLY A 222 3.00 -4.99 8.30
C GLY A 222 2.28 -3.85 9.04
N LEU A 223 0.96 -3.73 8.88
CA LEU A 223 0.15 -2.74 9.59
C LEU A 223 0.15 -2.97 11.11
N LEU A 224 -0.04 -4.21 11.57
CA LEU A 224 -0.03 -4.49 13.01
C LEU A 224 1.34 -4.19 13.63
N ARG A 225 2.43 -4.50 12.91
CA ARG A 225 3.79 -4.12 13.34
C ARG A 225 3.98 -2.61 13.36
N LEU A 226 3.39 -1.87 12.40
CA LEU A 226 3.45 -0.42 12.38
C LEU A 226 2.78 0.15 13.65
N PHE A 227 1.58 -0.30 14.00
CA PHE A 227 0.92 0.16 15.23
C PHE A 227 1.66 -0.27 16.50
N ASP A 228 2.10 -1.54 16.56
CA ASP A 228 2.89 -2.04 17.68
C ASP A 228 4.27 -1.40 17.75
N SER A 229 4.76 -0.64 16.78
CA SER A 229 6.09 -0.01 16.85
C SER A 229 6.10 1.38 17.47
N LEU A 230 4.92 1.99 17.69
CA LEU A 230 4.80 3.32 18.26
C LEU A 230 4.85 3.24 19.78
N ARG A 231 5.71 4.04 20.38
CA ARG A 231 6.01 4.01 21.82
C ARG A 231 5.81 5.39 22.41
N LEU A 232 5.21 5.43 23.59
CA LEU A 232 5.22 6.57 24.48
C LEU A 232 6.63 6.78 25.08
N PRO A 233 6.91 7.94 25.69
CA PRO A 233 8.23 8.21 26.29
C PRO A 233 8.66 7.22 27.37
N ASP A 234 7.70 6.59 28.06
CA ASP A 234 7.91 5.55 29.06
C ASP A 234 8.20 4.15 28.46
N GLY A 235 8.17 4.03 27.13
CA GLY A 235 8.37 2.77 26.41
C GLY A 235 7.11 1.92 26.27
N GLU A 236 5.93 2.39 26.72
CA GLU A 236 4.68 1.66 26.50
C GLU A 236 4.16 1.84 25.06
N PRO A 237 3.52 0.84 24.46
CA PRO A 237 2.94 0.96 23.13
C PRO A 237 1.82 2.00 23.09
N TYR A 238 1.94 2.99 22.21
CA TYR A 238 0.93 4.04 22.05
C TYR A 238 -0.41 3.46 21.58
N TYR A 239 -0.36 2.51 20.65
CA TYR A 239 -1.52 1.72 20.26
C TYR A 239 -1.42 0.30 20.78
N LYS A 240 -2.56 -0.21 21.24
CA LYS A 240 -2.82 -1.61 21.52
C LYS A 240 -3.51 -2.20 20.31
N VAL A 241 -3.05 -3.38 19.91
CA VAL A 241 -3.65 -4.18 18.82
C VAL A 241 -4.25 -5.41 19.49
N TRP A 242 -5.48 -5.77 19.19
CA TRP A 242 -6.09 -7.01 19.68
C TRP A 242 -7.02 -7.61 18.65
N ASP A 243 -7.24 -8.91 18.72
CA ASP A 243 -8.30 -9.55 17.94
C ASP A 243 -9.62 -9.39 18.69
N ILE A 244 -10.67 -9.02 17.97
CA ILE A 244 -11.98 -8.70 18.55
C ILE A 244 -12.60 -9.86 19.34
N ILE A 245 -12.24 -11.11 19.02
CA ILE A 245 -12.76 -12.30 19.73
C ILE A 245 -11.79 -12.76 20.82
N ASP A 246 -10.48 -12.75 20.57
CA ASP A 246 -9.52 -13.34 21.51
C ASP A 246 -9.35 -12.47 22.77
N HIS A 247 -9.75 -11.20 22.72
CA HIS A 247 -9.60 -10.22 23.80
C HIS A 247 -8.19 -10.14 24.40
N ARG A 248 -7.16 -10.40 23.57
CA ARG A 248 -5.75 -10.38 23.97
C ARG A 248 -4.99 -9.40 23.11
N VAL A 249 -4.12 -8.63 23.77
CA VAL A 249 -3.18 -7.75 23.07
C VAL A 249 -2.24 -8.60 22.22
N TRP A 250 -2.27 -8.37 20.92
CA TRP A 250 -1.34 -8.95 19.97
C TRP A 250 0.02 -8.31 20.12
N ARG A 251 1.06 -9.14 20.03
CA ARG A 251 2.45 -8.71 19.97
C ARG A 251 3.17 -9.45 18.84
N PRO A 252 4.07 -8.79 18.11
CA PRO A 252 4.86 -9.45 17.11
C PRO A 252 5.73 -10.53 17.77
N LYS A 253 5.71 -11.74 17.21
CA LYS A 253 6.64 -12.78 17.65
C LYS A 253 8.07 -12.35 17.35
N LYS A 254 9.01 -12.72 18.23
CA LYS A 254 10.44 -12.61 17.92
C LYS A 254 10.76 -13.51 16.72
N GLN A 255 11.36 -12.92 15.69
CA GLN A 255 11.73 -13.61 14.47
C GLN A 255 13.25 -13.72 14.38
N LYS A 256 13.74 -14.81 13.78
CA LYS A 256 15.18 -15.00 13.53
C LYS A 256 15.74 -13.95 12.56
N LYS A 257 14.94 -13.54 11.58
CA LYS A 257 15.26 -12.48 10.61
C LYS A 257 14.21 -11.36 10.71
N PRO A 258 14.61 -10.08 10.68
CA PRO A 258 13.67 -8.95 10.73
C PRO A 258 12.62 -8.93 9.62
N SER A 259 12.88 -9.55 8.47
CA SER A 259 12.00 -9.61 7.29
C SER A 259 11.04 -10.81 7.28
N ALA A 260 11.18 -11.75 8.21
CA ALA A 260 10.41 -13.01 8.14
C ALA A 260 8.89 -12.80 8.21
N TRP A 261 8.43 -11.68 8.78
CA TRP A 261 7.02 -11.31 8.84
C TRP A 261 6.37 -11.18 7.46
N VAL A 262 7.12 -10.77 6.44
CA VAL A 262 6.61 -10.59 5.06
C VAL A 262 5.98 -11.89 4.52
N ASN A 263 6.53 -13.04 4.91
CA ASN A 263 6.12 -14.35 4.42
C ASN A 263 5.27 -15.13 5.44
N THR A 264 4.79 -14.50 6.51
CA THR A 264 4.07 -15.19 7.59
C THR A 264 2.80 -14.44 7.99
N TYR A 265 1.77 -15.19 8.37
CA TYR A 265 0.59 -14.61 9.00
C TYR A 265 0.93 -13.97 10.34
N ALA A 266 0.22 -12.88 10.67
CA ALA A 266 0.40 -12.18 11.94
C ALA A 266 0.12 -13.07 13.18
N GLN A 267 -0.80 -14.03 13.04
CA GLN A 267 -1.12 -15.00 14.09
C GLN A 267 -1.25 -16.41 13.49
N ASN A 268 -0.56 -17.37 14.10
CA ASN A 268 -0.62 -18.77 13.66
C ASN A 268 -2.06 -19.27 13.74
N GLY A 269 -2.52 -19.96 12.70
CA GLY A 269 -3.88 -20.50 12.63
C GLY A 269 -4.95 -19.48 12.22
N LYS A 270 -4.64 -18.18 12.17
CA LYS A 270 -5.53 -17.13 11.67
C LYS A 270 -5.10 -16.69 10.27
N THR A 271 -5.54 -17.45 9.27
CA THR A 271 -5.39 -17.07 7.86
C THR A 271 -6.50 -16.09 7.46
N ILE A 272 -6.33 -15.39 6.33
CA ILE A 272 -7.39 -14.53 5.77
C ILE A 272 -8.68 -15.34 5.58
N GLY A 273 -8.59 -16.54 4.99
CA GLY A 273 -9.76 -17.41 4.81
C GLY A 273 -10.46 -17.79 6.12
N SER A 274 -9.72 -18.00 7.22
CA SER A 274 -10.36 -18.22 8.53
C SER A 274 -11.00 -16.95 9.10
N ARG A 275 -10.43 -15.76 8.83
CA ARG A 275 -10.98 -14.47 9.27
C ARG A 275 -12.30 -14.16 8.57
N LEU A 276 -12.33 -14.32 7.25
CA LEU A 276 -13.55 -14.13 6.44
C LEU A 276 -14.71 -15.02 6.89
N LYS A 277 -14.43 -16.19 7.49
CA LYS A 277 -15.44 -17.13 8.00
C LYS A 277 -15.90 -16.87 9.43
N SER A 278 -15.15 -16.09 10.22
CA SER A 278 -15.35 -15.98 11.68
C SER A 278 -15.70 -14.57 12.16
N SER A 279 -15.95 -13.63 11.24
CA SER A 279 -16.26 -12.23 11.55
C SER A 279 -15.23 -11.58 12.51
N THR A 280 -13.96 -12.02 12.43
CA THR A 280 -12.85 -11.57 13.29
C THR A 280 -12.01 -10.50 12.62
N SER A 281 -12.00 -9.30 13.19
CA SER A 281 -11.11 -8.21 12.80
C SER A 281 -10.05 -7.94 13.86
N TRP A 282 -8.97 -7.28 13.43
CA TRP A 282 -8.06 -6.66 14.37
C TRP A 282 -8.62 -5.30 14.76
N CYS A 283 -8.65 -5.03 16.06
CA CYS A 283 -8.94 -3.73 16.61
C CYS A 283 -7.63 -3.04 17.00
N VAL A 284 -7.57 -1.74 16.76
CA VAL A 284 -6.44 -0.89 17.14
C VAL A 284 -6.97 0.33 17.88
N GLY A 285 -6.41 0.62 19.04
CA GLY A 285 -6.85 1.71 19.91
C GLY A 285 -5.81 2.08 20.95
N THR A 286 -5.97 3.23 21.61
CA THR A 286 -5.09 3.66 22.71
C THR A 286 -5.37 2.88 23.99
N ALA A 287 -6.62 2.45 24.18
CA ALA A 287 -7.05 1.57 25.26
C ALA A 287 -7.69 0.29 24.72
N PHE A 288 -7.62 -0.77 25.53
CA PHE A 288 -8.22 -2.04 25.18
C PHE A 288 -9.74 -1.94 25.27
N GLY A 289 -10.45 -2.30 24.19
CA GLY A 289 -11.91 -2.13 24.08
C GLY A 289 -12.34 -0.82 23.43
N GLU A 290 -11.44 0.15 23.24
CA GLU A 290 -11.71 1.42 22.57
C GLU A 290 -11.10 1.42 21.17
N SER A 291 -11.85 0.92 20.19
CA SER A 291 -11.34 0.73 18.82
C SER A 291 -11.34 2.04 18.03
N ARG A 292 -10.14 2.58 17.73
CA ARG A 292 -9.97 3.66 16.74
C ARG A 292 -10.10 3.12 15.32
N TRP A 293 -9.46 1.98 15.02
CA TRP A 293 -9.53 1.33 13.71
C TRP A 293 -9.87 -0.16 13.82
N TYR A 294 -10.50 -0.67 12.78
CA TYR A 294 -10.65 -2.09 12.50
C TYR A 294 -9.85 -2.41 11.25
N ILE A 295 -8.82 -3.24 11.43
CA ILE A 295 -8.04 -3.76 10.32
C ILE A 295 -8.72 -5.04 9.84
N VAL A 296 -9.11 -5.04 8.57
CA VAL A 296 -9.89 -6.06 7.89
C VAL A 296 -8.99 -6.71 6.84
N PRO A 297 -8.35 -7.85 7.15
CA PRO A 297 -7.52 -8.56 6.18
C PRO A 297 -8.39 -9.23 5.13
N VAL A 298 -8.08 -9.02 3.87
CA VAL A 298 -8.79 -9.61 2.72
C VAL A 298 -7.78 -10.19 1.73
N PHE A 299 -8.23 -11.03 0.81
CA PHE A 299 -7.34 -11.56 -0.21
C PHE A 299 -6.88 -10.45 -1.15
N HIS A 300 -5.63 -10.55 -1.59
CA HIS A 300 -5.09 -9.65 -2.60
C HIS A 300 -5.88 -9.81 -3.92
N PRO A 301 -6.10 -8.75 -4.72
CA PRO A 301 -6.85 -8.80 -5.99
C PRO A 301 -6.44 -9.90 -6.98
N GLN A 302 -5.15 -10.24 -6.99
CA GLN A 302 -4.60 -11.30 -7.85
C GLN A 302 -4.81 -12.71 -7.31
N GLY A 303 -5.27 -12.85 -6.06
CA GLY A 303 -5.71 -14.10 -5.47
C GLY A 303 -7.02 -14.58 -6.09
N ARG A 304 -7.23 -15.89 -6.11
CA ARG A 304 -8.46 -16.52 -6.64
C ARG A 304 -9.38 -17.04 -5.52
N GLU A 305 -9.02 -16.81 -4.27
CA GLU A 305 -9.64 -17.42 -3.10
C GLU A 305 -10.99 -16.79 -2.72
N ASP A 306 -11.27 -15.56 -3.14
CA ASP A 306 -12.56 -14.87 -2.92
C ASP A 306 -13.01 -14.10 -4.19
N PRO A 307 -13.50 -14.81 -5.22
CA PRO A 307 -13.88 -14.20 -6.49
C PRO A 307 -14.95 -13.12 -6.32
N GLY A 308 -14.68 -11.91 -6.82
CA GLY A 308 -15.57 -10.77 -6.68
C GLY A 308 -15.79 -10.32 -5.24
N TYR A 309 -14.90 -10.71 -4.31
CA TYR A 309 -14.93 -10.33 -2.91
C TYR A 309 -16.20 -10.74 -2.14
N ARG A 310 -16.91 -11.78 -2.57
CA ARG A 310 -18.22 -12.15 -1.97
C ARG A 310 -18.14 -12.42 -0.47
N GLN A 311 -17.18 -13.22 -0.02
CA GLN A 311 -17.00 -13.50 1.42
C GLN A 311 -16.53 -12.25 2.16
N THR A 312 -15.67 -11.46 1.52
CA THR A 312 -15.19 -10.18 2.05
C THR A 312 -16.34 -9.19 2.29
N LEU A 313 -17.32 -9.10 1.39
CA LEU A 313 -18.47 -8.20 1.55
C LEU A 313 -19.33 -8.61 2.75
N THR A 314 -19.65 -9.91 2.91
CA THR A 314 -20.35 -10.40 4.11
C THR A 314 -19.57 -10.11 5.40
N TYR A 315 -18.25 -10.30 5.36
CA TYR A 315 -17.39 -9.97 6.50
C TYR A 315 -17.40 -8.47 6.83
N LEU A 316 -17.38 -7.59 5.82
CA LEU A 316 -17.47 -6.14 6.01
C LEU A 316 -18.82 -5.73 6.60
N GLU A 317 -19.93 -6.34 6.20
CA GLU A 317 -21.25 -6.10 6.82
C GLU A 317 -21.22 -6.39 8.32
N ASP A 318 -20.61 -7.50 8.73
CA ASP A 318 -20.47 -7.86 10.15
C ASP A 318 -19.65 -6.84 10.93
N VAL A 319 -18.53 -6.39 10.36
CA VAL A 319 -17.67 -5.37 10.98
C VAL A 319 -18.43 -4.04 11.10
N MET A 320 -19.12 -3.61 10.04
CA MET A 320 -19.90 -2.37 10.02
C MET A 320 -21.05 -2.37 11.03
N ARG A 321 -21.73 -3.51 11.20
CA ARG A 321 -22.77 -3.66 12.24
C ARG A 321 -22.20 -3.47 13.65
N ARG A 322 -20.99 -3.98 13.91
CA ARG A 322 -20.32 -3.81 15.21
C ARG A 322 -19.93 -2.35 15.47
N ILE A 323 -19.37 -1.68 14.47
CA ILE A 323 -19.05 -0.24 14.54
C ILE A 323 -20.28 0.57 14.89
N SER A 324 -21.38 0.33 14.18
CA SER A 324 -22.65 1.03 14.42
C SER A 324 -23.20 0.79 15.83
N ALA A 325 -23.01 -0.42 16.37
CA ALA A 325 -23.41 -0.77 17.73
C ALA A 325 -22.51 -0.15 18.82
N GLU A 326 -21.28 0.23 18.50
CA GLU A 326 -20.41 1.01 19.39
C GLU A 326 -20.78 2.50 19.37
N ASP A 327 -21.07 3.05 18.19
CA ASP A 327 -21.43 4.48 18.03
C ASP A 327 -22.79 4.83 18.68
N GLY A 328 -23.65 3.83 18.92
CA GLY A 328 -24.95 3.99 19.57
C GLY A 328 -24.95 3.85 21.09
N LYS A 329 -23.79 3.62 21.73
CA LYS A 329 -23.63 3.52 23.19
C LYS A 329 -23.19 4.85 23.79
#